data_AF-A0A409YEY1-F1
#
_entry.id   AF-A0A409YEY1-F1
#
_cell.length_a   1.000
_cell.length_b   1.000
_cell.length_c   1.000
_cell.angle_alpha   90.00
_cell.angle_beta   90.00
_cell.angle_gamma   90.00
#
_symmetry.space_group_name_H-M   'P 1'
#
loop_
_entity.id
_entity.type
_entity.pdbx_description
1 polymer ?
#
loop_
_entity_poly.entity_id
_entity_poly.type
_entity_poly.pdbx_seq_one_letter_code
_entity_poly.pdbx_strand_id
1 'polypeptide(L)'
;MNTNLYRAFNHRCKKSLLCKLFTTLTITPNPNPNLTHNTHNKRAYSTITAKAKRRIITLDPHKLSSLKQPLISLRSSKTTLLLPTGSSPVRYVWNNWNNIAFPPNSDGFFYYHLPPNRPALSAELRFRVTPTPYPDSFDDGYDLPLPLNHQNIPGPWRIFVACLPNIRHMAPVVQLLEHEGLLDPQLTRRIRELHAMGSYHTNARFLFNLEDPFMYRYSPTERQKAVLRPYTEVGQGIAELKMGHGRLFDKGTLKLRFEKSPLPEHSSKKILVVRCLDIPEPLVASPNTTQLELNAYAPVPGQLVQWCPFTANPKKNMTLFKGPWTVDVSDERETQIAKSLRLLW
;
A
#
# COMPACT_ATOMS: atom_id res chain seq x y z
N MET A 1 -27.32 24.24 -24.13
CA MET A 1 -26.20 24.80 -24.92
C MET A 1 -24.90 24.14 -24.46
N ASN A 2 -24.36 23.32 -25.37
CA ASN A 2 -23.01 22.76 -25.50
C ASN A 2 -22.34 21.98 -24.34
N THR A 3 -22.61 20.68 -24.40
CA THR A 3 -21.69 19.56 -24.27
C THR A 3 -20.44 19.63 -25.16
N ASN A 4 -19.40 18.88 -24.75
CA ASN A 4 -18.19 18.46 -25.47
C ASN A 4 -16.98 19.40 -25.38
N LEU A 5 -15.90 18.88 -24.79
CA LEU A 5 -14.54 18.90 -25.34
C LEU A 5 -13.64 18.11 -24.38
N TYR A 6 -13.16 16.95 -24.83
CA TYR A 6 -11.78 16.46 -24.69
C TYR A 6 -11.74 14.98 -25.14
N ARG A 7 -11.83 14.81 -26.47
CA ARG A 7 -11.28 13.67 -27.21
C ARG A 7 -9.99 14.15 -27.89
N ALA A 8 -9.11 13.18 -28.14
CA ALA A 8 -7.92 13.22 -28.99
C ALA A 8 -6.60 13.65 -28.32
N PHE A 9 -5.83 12.65 -27.89
CA PHE A 9 -4.43 12.51 -28.29
C PHE A 9 -4.14 11.02 -28.42
N ASN A 10 -4.24 10.50 -29.64
CA ASN A 10 -3.89 9.12 -29.97
C ASN A 10 -3.41 9.11 -31.42
N HIS A 11 -2.10 9.02 -31.64
CA HIS A 11 -1.59 8.50 -32.90
C HIS A 11 -0.13 8.01 -32.78
N ARG A 12 0.02 6.72 -33.12
CA ARG A 12 1.16 6.03 -33.76
C ARG A 12 2.51 5.98 -33.02
N CYS A 13 2.93 4.75 -32.73
CA CYS A 13 4.09 4.18 -33.42
C CYS A 13 3.99 2.65 -33.55
N LYS A 14 4.71 2.11 -34.53
CA LYS A 14 4.38 0.90 -35.32
C LYS A 14 4.88 -0.42 -34.70
N LYS A 15 4.18 -1.49 -35.10
CA LYS A 15 4.58 -2.90 -35.04
C LYS A 15 5.92 -3.13 -35.75
N SER A 16 6.69 -4.10 -35.25
CA SER A 16 7.73 -4.82 -35.98
C SER A 16 7.63 -6.32 -35.68
N LEU A 17 7.59 -7.11 -36.76
CA LEU A 17 7.62 -8.58 -36.82
C LEU A 17 9.08 -9.07 -36.81
N LEU A 18 9.31 -10.29 -36.31
CA LEU A 18 10.39 -11.29 -36.59
C LEU A 18 10.61 -12.05 -35.26
N CYS A 19 10.50 -13.37 -35.14
CA CYS A 19 11.14 -14.42 -35.93
C CYS A 19 10.27 -15.67 -36.08
N LYS A 20 10.46 -16.33 -37.22
CA LYS A 20 10.00 -17.67 -37.59
C LYS A 20 11.08 -18.72 -37.23
N LEU A 21 10.60 -19.96 -37.19
CA LEU A 21 11.29 -21.26 -37.35
C LEU A 21 11.96 -21.85 -36.10
N PHE A 22 11.37 -22.94 -35.59
CA PHE A 22 11.99 -24.26 -35.70
C PHE A 22 10.90 -25.34 -35.76
N THR A 23 11.04 -26.19 -36.77
CA THR A 23 10.21 -27.35 -37.08
C THR A 23 10.82 -28.56 -36.37
N THR A 24 10.02 -29.36 -35.67
CA THR A 24 10.38 -30.78 -35.48
C THR A 24 9.11 -31.62 -35.38
N LEU A 25 9.01 -32.56 -36.33
CA LEU A 25 8.01 -33.60 -36.46
C LEU A 25 8.15 -34.61 -35.32
N THR A 26 7.03 -35.01 -34.71
CA THR A 26 6.90 -36.39 -34.19
C THR A 26 5.43 -36.82 -34.15
N ILE A 27 5.07 -37.61 -35.15
CA ILE A 27 4.32 -38.88 -35.13
C ILE A 27 3.19 -39.01 -34.09
N THR A 28 1.96 -39.06 -34.62
CA THR A 28 0.74 -39.53 -33.95
C THR A 28 0.73 -41.05 -33.81
N PRO A 29 0.05 -41.59 -32.77
CA PRO A 29 -0.71 -42.82 -32.93
C PRO A 29 -2.21 -42.56 -32.77
N ASN A 30 -2.94 -43.22 -33.66
CA ASN A 30 -4.39 -43.27 -33.84
C ASN A 30 -5.16 -43.61 -32.54
N PRO A 31 -6.29 -42.94 -32.22
CA PRO A 31 -7.11 -43.29 -31.06
C PRO A 31 -8.01 -44.50 -31.35
N ASN A 32 -8.03 -45.43 -30.40
CA ASN A 32 -9.01 -46.50 -30.34
C ASN A 32 -10.39 -45.88 -30.01
N PRO A 33 -11.47 -46.16 -30.77
CA PRO A 33 -12.79 -45.63 -30.50
C PRO A 33 -13.50 -46.57 -29.53
N ASN A 34 -13.73 -46.13 -28.29
CA ASN A 34 -14.86 -46.51 -27.44
C ASN A 34 -14.54 -46.12 -26.00
N LEU A 35 -14.97 -44.91 -25.62
CA LEU A 35 -15.30 -44.52 -24.26
C LEU A 35 -15.98 -43.15 -24.39
N THR A 36 -17.30 -43.17 -24.51
CA THR A 36 -18.17 -41.99 -24.37
C THR A 36 -18.04 -41.47 -22.94
N HIS A 37 -16.97 -40.73 -22.68
CA HIS A 37 -16.73 -40.06 -21.42
C HIS A 37 -17.61 -38.81 -21.32
N ASN A 38 -18.53 -38.86 -20.36
CA ASN A 38 -19.28 -37.74 -19.81
C ASN A 38 -18.39 -36.50 -19.54
N THR A 39 -18.31 -35.59 -20.50
CA THR A 39 -17.55 -34.33 -20.43
C THR A 39 -18.26 -33.26 -19.59
N HIS A 40 -19.55 -33.44 -19.30
CA HIS A 40 -20.32 -32.51 -18.47
C HIS A 40 -20.01 -32.60 -16.97
N ASN A 41 -19.65 -33.79 -16.46
CA ASN A 41 -19.36 -33.96 -15.03
C ASN A 41 -17.97 -33.46 -14.64
N LYS A 42 -16.93 -33.63 -15.47
CA LYS A 42 -15.57 -33.15 -15.14
C LYS A 42 -15.50 -31.63 -14.90
N ARG A 43 -16.32 -30.84 -15.61
CA ARG A 43 -16.39 -29.38 -15.44
C ARG A 43 -17.11 -28.98 -14.15
N ALA A 44 -18.17 -29.69 -13.76
CA ALA A 44 -18.91 -29.45 -12.51
C ALA A 44 -18.08 -29.84 -11.28
N TYR A 45 -17.42 -31.01 -11.30
CA TYR A 45 -16.55 -31.45 -10.20
C TYR A 45 -15.30 -30.57 -10.03
N SER A 46 -14.70 -30.05 -11.12
CA SER A 46 -13.55 -29.14 -11.04
C SER A 46 -13.91 -27.73 -10.56
N THR A 47 -15.12 -27.24 -10.87
CA THR A 47 -15.61 -25.94 -10.37
C THR A 47 -16.06 -26.01 -8.91
N ILE A 48 -16.62 -27.13 -8.45
CA ILE A 48 -16.98 -27.34 -7.04
C ILE A 48 -15.71 -27.37 -6.16
N THR A 49 -14.67 -28.10 -6.58
CA THR A 49 -13.38 -28.12 -5.87
C THR A 49 -12.65 -26.77 -5.92
N ALA A 50 -12.70 -26.04 -7.04
CA ALA A 50 -12.11 -24.70 -7.12
C ALA A 50 -12.86 -23.66 -6.26
N LYS A 51 -14.18 -23.77 -6.10
CA LYS A 51 -14.97 -22.92 -5.20
C LYS A 51 -14.70 -23.27 -3.73
N ALA A 52 -14.63 -24.54 -3.37
CA ALA A 52 -14.30 -24.97 -2.00
C ALA A 52 -12.92 -24.43 -1.55
N LYS A 53 -11.94 -24.39 -2.46
CA LYS A 53 -10.58 -23.85 -2.23
C LYS A 53 -10.49 -22.32 -2.06
N ARG A 54 -11.60 -21.58 -2.14
CA ARG A 54 -11.60 -20.11 -1.98
C ARG A 54 -12.54 -19.63 -0.89
N ARG A 55 -13.06 -20.57 -0.09
CA ARG A 55 -13.98 -20.28 1.00
C ARG A 55 -13.20 -19.87 2.24
N ILE A 56 -13.45 -18.66 2.71
CA ILE A 56 -13.02 -18.16 4.01
C ILE A 56 -14.09 -18.52 5.03
N ILE A 57 -13.67 -19.21 6.09
CA ILE A 57 -14.48 -19.58 7.24
C ILE A 57 -14.20 -18.61 8.39
N THR A 58 -12.92 -18.28 8.60
CA THR A 58 -12.47 -17.38 9.66
C THR A 58 -11.35 -16.46 9.16
N LEU A 59 -11.27 -15.26 9.74
CA LEU A 59 -10.14 -14.35 9.61
C LEU A 59 -9.29 -14.30 10.90
N ASP A 60 -9.68 -15.02 11.94
CA ASP A 60 -8.93 -15.16 13.19
C ASP A 60 -7.83 -16.22 12.99
N PRO A 61 -6.54 -15.85 13.03
CA PRO A 61 -5.45 -16.81 12.83
C PRO A 61 -5.48 -17.97 13.85
N HIS A 62 -5.98 -17.73 15.07
CA HIS A 62 -6.03 -18.75 16.12
C HIS A 62 -7.12 -19.80 15.89
N LYS A 63 -8.08 -19.53 15.00
CA LYS A 63 -9.19 -20.46 14.69
C LYS A 63 -8.95 -21.27 13.42
N LEU A 64 -7.92 -20.96 12.63
CA LEU A 64 -7.66 -21.59 11.32
C LEU A 64 -7.62 -23.12 11.42
N SER A 65 -6.88 -23.67 12.38
CA SER A 65 -6.75 -25.13 12.57
C SER A 65 -8.04 -25.77 13.06
N SER A 66 -8.64 -25.21 14.11
CA SER A 66 -9.87 -25.76 14.71
C SER A 66 -11.04 -25.80 13.72
N LEU A 67 -11.14 -24.79 12.83
CA LEU A 67 -12.18 -24.67 11.81
C LEU A 67 -11.79 -25.29 10.47
N LYS A 68 -10.59 -25.89 10.38
CA LYS A 68 -10.06 -26.52 9.15
C LYS A 68 -10.15 -25.58 7.95
N GLN A 69 -9.71 -24.33 8.13
CA GLN A 69 -9.73 -23.30 7.09
C GLN A 69 -9.08 -23.83 5.80
N PRO A 70 -9.77 -23.82 4.65
CA PRO A 70 -9.18 -24.21 3.38
C PRO A 70 -8.06 -23.26 2.95
N LEU A 71 -6.98 -23.83 2.40
CA LEU A 71 -5.90 -23.09 1.73
C LEU A 71 -6.44 -22.25 0.57
N ILE A 72 -5.96 -21.01 0.44
CA ILE A 72 -6.31 -20.10 -0.65
C ILE A 72 -5.11 -19.91 -1.58
N SER A 73 -5.34 -20.13 -2.88
CA SER A 73 -4.34 -19.89 -3.92
C SER A 73 -4.56 -18.56 -4.64
N LEU A 74 -3.60 -17.64 -4.53
CA LEU A 74 -3.59 -16.35 -5.23
C LEU A 74 -2.74 -16.45 -6.51
N ARG A 75 -3.38 -16.71 -7.66
CA ARG A 75 -2.67 -16.97 -8.95
C ARG A 75 -2.94 -15.94 -10.04
N SER A 76 -3.95 -15.09 -9.87
CA SER A 76 -4.37 -14.10 -10.86
C SER A 76 -4.35 -12.71 -10.24
N SER A 77 -4.24 -11.65 -11.04
CA SER A 77 -4.23 -10.26 -10.55
C SER A 77 -5.46 -9.82 -9.75
N LYS A 78 -6.54 -10.61 -9.82
CA LYS A 78 -7.73 -10.50 -8.99
C LYS A 78 -8.13 -11.90 -8.52
N THR A 79 -8.39 -12.06 -7.22
CA THR A 79 -8.96 -13.28 -6.65
C THR A 79 -10.28 -12.93 -5.96
N THR A 80 -11.33 -13.72 -6.19
CA THR A 80 -12.60 -13.56 -5.46
C THR A 80 -12.61 -14.50 -4.26
N LEU A 81 -12.69 -13.92 -3.08
CA LEU A 81 -12.89 -14.61 -1.81
C LEU A 81 -14.37 -14.98 -1.68
N LEU A 82 -14.65 -16.21 -1.26
CA LEU A 82 -16.01 -16.65 -0.93
C LEU A 82 -16.15 -16.62 0.59
N LEU A 83 -17.07 -15.80 1.10
CA LEU A 83 -17.34 -15.60 2.52
C LEU A 83 -18.75 -16.09 2.86
N PRO A 84 -19.09 -16.32 4.14
CA PRO A 84 -20.40 -16.81 4.53
C PRO A 84 -21.55 -15.93 4.01
N THR A 85 -21.34 -14.62 3.97
CA THR A 85 -22.37 -13.63 3.60
C THR A 85 -22.26 -13.13 2.16
N GLY A 86 -21.31 -13.64 1.36
CA GLY A 86 -21.16 -13.21 -0.04
C GLY A 86 -19.77 -13.45 -0.61
N SER A 87 -19.34 -12.57 -1.51
CA SER A 87 -18.02 -12.66 -2.11
C SER A 87 -17.35 -11.30 -2.20
N SER A 88 -16.02 -11.31 -2.03
CA SER A 88 -15.21 -10.09 -2.04
C SER A 88 -14.00 -10.25 -2.94
N PRO A 89 -13.84 -9.44 -3.99
CA PRO A 89 -12.64 -9.46 -4.79
C PRO A 89 -11.49 -8.78 -4.06
N VAL A 90 -10.34 -9.44 -4.04
CA VAL A 90 -9.05 -8.88 -3.61
C VAL A 90 -8.11 -8.77 -4.80
N ARG A 91 -7.21 -7.79 -4.75
CA ARG A 91 -6.20 -7.51 -5.77
C ARG A 91 -4.86 -7.33 -5.08
N TYR A 92 -3.80 -7.70 -5.77
CA TYR A 92 -2.46 -7.49 -5.26
C TYR A 92 -2.08 -6.01 -5.30
N VAL A 93 -1.82 -5.49 -6.49
CA VAL A 93 -1.44 -4.08 -6.69
C VAL A 93 -2.11 -3.55 -7.96
N TRP A 94 -2.48 -2.27 -7.91
CA TRP A 94 -2.93 -1.52 -9.09
C TRP A 94 -1.85 -0.50 -9.48
N ASN A 95 -1.31 -0.60 -10.70
CA ASN A 95 -0.40 0.37 -11.29
C ASN A 95 -0.97 0.92 -12.60
N ASN A 96 -1.04 2.24 -12.80
CA ASN A 96 -1.35 2.88 -14.10
C ASN A 96 -2.34 2.09 -15.00
N TRP A 97 -3.53 1.77 -14.48
CA TRP A 97 -4.61 1.03 -15.16
C TRP A 97 -4.45 -0.49 -15.32
N ASN A 98 -3.33 -1.09 -14.91
CA ASN A 98 -3.09 -2.52 -14.92
C ASN A 98 -3.15 -3.13 -13.51
N ASN A 99 -3.68 -4.35 -13.42
CA ASN A 99 -3.62 -5.14 -12.19
C ASN A 99 -2.37 -6.02 -12.25
N ILE A 100 -1.48 -5.87 -11.28
CA ILE A 100 -0.32 -6.74 -11.14
C ILE A 100 -0.79 -8.08 -10.56
N ALA A 101 -0.30 -9.19 -11.12
CA ALA A 101 -0.56 -10.52 -10.59
C ALA A 101 0.04 -10.67 -9.19
N PHE A 102 -0.61 -11.47 -8.33
CA PHE A 102 0.07 -11.94 -7.11
C PHE A 102 1.36 -12.69 -7.50
N PRO A 103 2.39 -12.66 -6.63
CA PRO A 103 3.60 -13.45 -6.83
C PRO A 103 3.26 -14.93 -7.06
N PRO A 104 4.05 -15.65 -7.87
CA PRO A 104 3.86 -17.09 -8.03
C PRO A 104 3.96 -17.79 -6.67
N ASN A 105 3.24 -18.91 -6.53
CA ASN A 105 3.21 -19.71 -5.29
C ASN A 105 2.70 -18.95 -4.05
N SER A 106 1.82 -17.97 -4.24
CA SER A 106 1.10 -17.30 -3.15
C SER A 106 -0.07 -18.15 -2.66
N ASP A 107 0.25 -19.30 -2.06
CA ASP A 107 -0.70 -20.20 -1.42
C ASP A 107 -0.67 -19.97 0.09
N GLY A 108 -1.83 -19.73 0.72
CA GLY A 108 -1.86 -19.36 2.14
C GLY A 108 -3.23 -18.95 2.66
N PHE A 109 -3.25 -18.08 3.69
CA PHE A 109 -4.43 -17.71 4.46
C PHE A 109 -4.57 -16.19 4.60
N PHE A 110 -5.81 -15.68 4.46
CA PHE A 110 -6.14 -14.33 4.89
C PHE A 110 -6.35 -14.31 6.39
N TYR A 111 -5.90 -13.24 7.05
CA TYR A 111 -6.06 -13.09 8.49
C TYR A 111 -6.14 -11.63 8.90
N TYR A 112 -6.84 -11.40 10.01
CA TYR A 112 -6.88 -10.12 10.72
C TYR A 112 -5.62 -9.95 11.55
N HIS A 113 -5.01 -8.77 11.47
CA HIS A 113 -3.84 -8.41 12.25
C HIS A 113 -4.01 -7.03 12.86
N LEU A 114 -3.99 -6.95 14.18
CA LEU A 114 -3.83 -5.70 14.91
C LEU A 114 -2.38 -5.59 15.37
N PRO A 115 -1.58 -4.63 14.86
CA PRO A 115 -0.22 -4.49 15.35
C PRO A 115 -0.21 -4.16 16.86
N PRO A 116 0.76 -4.68 17.64
CA PRO A 116 0.81 -4.45 19.07
C PRO A 116 0.85 -2.96 19.43
N ASN A 117 0.17 -2.58 20.52
CA ASN A 117 0.11 -1.21 21.04
C ASN A 117 -0.44 -0.18 20.03
N ARG A 118 -1.29 -0.62 19.09
CA ARG A 118 -1.94 0.26 18.11
C ARG A 118 -3.46 0.33 18.32
N PRO A 119 -4.10 1.44 17.94
CA PRO A 119 -5.55 1.55 18.05
C PRO A 119 -6.26 0.59 17.07
N ALA A 120 -7.46 0.14 17.41
CA ALA A 120 -8.20 -0.86 16.61
C ALA A 120 -8.42 -0.44 15.14
N LEU A 121 -8.51 0.86 14.87
CA LEU A 121 -8.61 1.42 13.51
C LEU A 121 -7.39 1.15 12.62
N SER A 122 -6.22 0.83 13.21
CA SER A 122 -5.02 0.49 12.47
C SER A 122 -4.93 -0.99 12.13
N ALA A 123 -5.93 -1.79 12.48
CA ALA A 123 -5.97 -3.19 12.12
C ALA A 123 -5.94 -3.38 10.61
N GLU A 124 -5.47 -4.54 10.19
CA GLU A 124 -5.12 -4.84 8.82
C GLU A 124 -5.64 -6.22 8.45
N LEU A 125 -6.20 -6.33 7.24
CA LEU A 125 -6.35 -7.61 6.57
C LEU A 125 -5.06 -7.91 5.83
N ARG A 126 -4.41 -9.02 6.16
CA ARG A 126 -3.16 -9.50 5.55
C ARG A 126 -3.35 -10.85 4.88
N PHE A 127 -2.36 -11.25 4.09
CA PHE A 127 -2.27 -12.60 3.55
C PHE A 127 -0.94 -13.21 3.96
N ARG A 128 -0.98 -14.38 4.60
CA ARG A 128 0.20 -15.14 5.00
C ARG A 128 0.39 -16.31 4.06
N VAL A 129 1.52 -16.35 3.36
CA VAL A 129 1.94 -17.47 2.50
C VAL A 129 2.51 -18.56 3.40
N THR A 130 2.05 -19.80 3.24
CA THR A 130 2.44 -20.93 4.09
C THR A 130 3.17 -22.01 3.30
N PRO A 131 4.12 -22.74 3.92
CA PRO A 131 4.88 -23.79 3.23
C PRO A 131 4.03 -25.02 2.90
N THR A 132 2.93 -25.24 3.63
CA THR A 132 2.04 -26.38 3.43
C THR A 132 0.58 -25.91 3.30
N PRO A 133 -0.34 -26.76 2.79
CA PRO A 133 -1.75 -26.42 2.72
C PRO A 133 -2.47 -26.46 4.08
N TYR A 134 -1.79 -26.84 5.16
CA TYR A 134 -2.39 -27.06 6.47
C TYR A 134 -2.32 -25.79 7.34
N PRO A 135 -3.42 -25.44 8.03
CA PRO A 135 -3.45 -24.32 8.98
C PRO A 135 -2.34 -24.33 10.03
N ASP A 136 -1.90 -25.50 10.49
CA ASP A 136 -0.85 -25.59 11.52
C ASP A 136 0.51 -25.05 11.05
N SER A 137 0.72 -24.91 9.73
CA SER A 137 1.90 -24.25 9.16
C SER A 137 1.78 -22.72 9.06
N PHE A 138 0.75 -22.14 9.66
CA PHE A 138 0.54 -20.68 9.64
C PHE A 138 1.74 -19.95 10.24
N ASP A 139 2.22 -20.37 11.42
CA ASP A 139 3.30 -19.67 12.12
C ASP A 139 4.63 -19.74 11.34
N ASP A 140 4.90 -20.85 10.64
CA ASP A 140 6.06 -21.04 9.75
C ASP A 140 5.99 -20.22 8.45
N GLY A 141 4.84 -19.62 8.16
CA GLY A 141 4.63 -18.81 6.97
C GLY A 141 5.26 -17.42 7.03
N TYR A 142 5.08 -16.65 5.95
CA TYR A 142 5.50 -15.25 5.88
C TYR A 142 4.38 -14.38 5.28
N ASP A 143 4.33 -13.11 5.68
CA ASP A 143 3.35 -12.19 5.11
C ASP A 143 3.70 -11.86 3.66
N LEU A 144 2.67 -11.88 2.80
CA LEU A 144 2.79 -11.58 1.38
C LEU A 144 3.50 -10.24 1.18
N PRO A 145 4.66 -10.20 0.48
CA PRO A 145 5.38 -8.95 0.30
C PRO A 145 4.62 -8.00 -0.61
N LEU A 146 4.90 -6.70 -0.52
CA LEU A 146 4.47 -5.69 -1.49
C LEU A 146 5.71 -5.17 -2.22
N PRO A 147 5.72 -5.01 -3.56
CA PRO A 147 6.92 -4.53 -4.25
C PRO A 147 7.24 -3.09 -3.85
N LEU A 148 8.53 -2.75 -3.68
CA LEU A 148 8.98 -1.49 -3.10
C LEU A 148 8.46 -0.24 -3.85
N ASN A 149 8.46 -0.28 -5.18
CA ASN A 149 7.89 0.76 -6.04
C ASN A 149 6.38 0.99 -5.83
N HIS A 150 5.70 0.05 -5.18
CA HIS A 150 4.29 0.11 -4.81
C HIS A 150 4.08 0.26 -3.29
N GLN A 151 5.14 0.20 -2.48
CA GLN A 151 5.09 0.49 -1.06
C GLN A 151 4.98 2.00 -0.84
N ASN A 152 3.79 2.41 -0.40
CA ASN A 152 3.51 3.74 0.13
C ASN A 152 3.82 3.83 1.63
N ILE A 153 3.65 2.71 2.31
CA ILE A 153 3.99 2.49 3.71
C ILE A 153 4.81 1.20 3.76
N PRO A 154 5.91 1.14 4.54
CA PRO A 154 6.68 -0.08 4.70
C PRO A 154 5.85 -1.25 5.21
N GLY A 155 6.29 -2.46 4.88
CA GLY A 155 5.74 -3.72 5.38
C GLY A 155 5.05 -4.56 4.31
N PRO A 156 4.32 -5.60 4.73
CA PRO A 156 3.70 -6.54 3.81
C PRO A 156 2.49 -5.92 3.09
N TRP A 157 2.00 -6.65 2.09
CA TRP A 157 0.71 -6.41 1.47
C TRP A 157 -0.39 -6.47 2.54
N ARG A 158 -1.25 -5.45 2.52
CA ARG A 158 -2.31 -5.29 3.52
C ARG A 158 -3.45 -4.42 2.99
N ILE A 159 -4.60 -4.57 3.60
CA ILE A 159 -5.72 -3.63 3.48
C ILE A 159 -6.08 -3.16 4.89
N PHE A 160 -5.95 -1.86 5.15
CA PHE A 160 -6.37 -1.31 6.45
C PHE A 160 -7.87 -1.50 6.66
N VAL A 161 -8.24 -1.89 7.88
CA VAL A 161 -9.65 -2.01 8.30
C VAL A 161 -10.36 -0.67 8.14
N ALA A 162 -9.68 0.46 8.38
CA ALA A 162 -10.19 1.80 8.08
C ALA A 162 -10.74 1.97 6.65
N CYS A 163 -10.24 1.22 5.67
CA CYS A 163 -10.75 1.27 4.30
C CYS A 163 -12.00 0.39 4.07
N LEU A 164 -12.15 -0.71 4.80
CA LEU A 164 -13.07 -1.79 4.43
C LEU A 164 -14.56 -1.38 4.48
N PRO A 165 -15.08 -0.71 5.53
CA PRO A 165 -16.50 -0.39 5.65
C PRO A 165 -17.10 0.46 4.51
N ASN A 166 -16.24 1.17 3.78
CA ASN A 166 -16.64 2.10 2.73
C ASN A 166 -16.48 1.50 1.33
N ILE A 167 -15.90 0.31 1.21
CA ILE A 167 -15.75 -0.41 -0.05
C ILE A 167 -16.89 -1.41 -0.17
N ARG A 168 -17.90 -1.11 -1.00
CA ARG A 168 -19.14 -1.92 -1.12
C ARG A 168 -18.86 -3.43 -1.29
N HIS A 169 -17.89 -3.80 -2.12
CA HIS A 169 -17.57 -5.21 -2.39
C HIS A 169 -16.78 -5.89 -1.26
N MET A 170 -16.34 -5.15 -0.24
CA MET A 170 -15.72 -5.67 0.98
C MET A 170 -16.71 -5.84 2.14
N ALA A 171 -18.00 -5.53 1.93
CA ALA A 171 -19.02 -5.73 2.96
C ALA A 171 -19.05 -7.16 3.55
N PRO A 172 -18.90 -8.24 2.75
CA PRO A 172 -18.80 -9.59 3.32
C PRO A 172 -17.61 -9.80 4.26
N VAL A 173 -16.47 -9.15 3.99
CA VAL A 173 -15.29 -9.21 4.87
C VAL A 173 -15.58 -8.49 6.19
N VAL A 174 -16.17 -7.30 6.13
CA VAL A 174 -16.54 -6.53 7.33
C VAL A 174 -17.53 -7.31 8.19
N GLN A 175 -18.54 -7.92 7.59
CA GLN A 175 -19.53 -8.73 8.31
C GLN A 175 -18.91 -9.95 8.98
N LEU A 176 -17.94 -10.61 8.33
CA LEU A 176 -17.22 -11.72 8.96
C LEU A 176 -16.39 -11.25 10.15
N LEU A 177 -15.65 -10.13 10.01
CA LEU A 177 -14.88 -9.55 11.11
C LEU A 177 -15.77 -9.18 12.31
N GLU A 178 -16.94 -8.58 12.06
CA GLU A 178 -17.91 -8.23 13.10
C GLU A 178 -18.50 -9.47 13.77
N HIS A 179 -18.90 -10.49 12.99
CA HIS A 179 -19.42 -11.74 13.50
C HIS A 179 -18.42 -12.48 14.39
N GLU A 180 -17.13 -12.42 14.06
CA GLU A 180 -16.06 -13.06 14.84
C GLU A 180 -15.58 -12.24 16.03
N GLY A 181 -16.13 -11.03 16.25
CA GLY A 181 -15.71 -10.11 17.30
C GLY A 181 -14.32 -9.48 17.07
N LEU A 182 -13.79 -9.57 15.84
CA LEU A 182 -12.50 -9.00 15.45
C LEU A 182 -12.60 -7.51 15.08
N LEU A 183 -13.82 -7.04 14.80
CA LEU A 183 -14.13 -5.65 14.52
C LEU A 183 -15.40 -5.23 15.25
N ASP A 184 -15.30 -4.20 16.09
CA ASP A 184 -16.46 -3.63 16.78
C ASP A 184 -17.42 -2.93 15.78
N PRO A 185 -18.71 -3.29 15.73
CA PRO A 185 -19.70 -2.60 14.91
C PRO A 185 -19.80 -1.08 15.16
N GLN A 186 -19.52 -0.61 16.38
CA GLN A 186 -19.47 0.82 16.70
C GLN A 186 -18.30 1.49 15.98
N LEU A 187 -17.12 0.86 15.98
CA LEU A 187 -15.97 1.32 15.21
C LEU A 187 -16.25 1.31 13.70
N THR A 188 -16.92 0.29 13.17
CA THR A 188 -17.36 0.26 11.76
C THR A 188 -18.23 1.47 11.42
N ARG A 189 -19.19 1.82 12.28
CA ARG A 189 -20.04 3.01 12.08
C ARG A 189 -19.20 4.28 12.09
N ARG A 190 -18.28 4.40 13.05
CA ARG A 190 -17.38 5.54 13.15
C ARG A 190 -16.51 5.72 11.92
N ILE A 191 -15.94 4.64 11.38
CA ILE A 191 -15.16 4.66 10.13
C ILE A 191 -15.99 5.16 8.95
N ARG A 192 -17.27 4.76 8.85
CA ARG A 192 -18.19 5.25 7.82
C ARG A 192 -18.49 6.74 7.98
N GLU A 193 -18.74 7.21 9.19
CA GLU A 193 -18.93 8.64 9.48
C GLU A 193 -17.70 9.47 9.10
N LEU A 194 -16.50 9.00 9.45
CA LEU A 194 -15.26 9.64 9.08
C LEU A 194 -15.13 9.69 7.55
N HIS A 195 -15.39 8.61 6.82
CA HIS A 195 -15.32 8.62 5.35
C HIS A 195 -16.41 9.45 4.66
N ALA A 196 -17.56 9.68 5.30
CA ALA A 196 -18.57 10.60 4.74
C ALA A 196 -18.00 12.02 4.59
N MET A 197 -17.00 12.39 5.41
CA MET A 197 -16.28 13.65 5.30
C MET A 197 -15.17 13.65 4.22
N GLY A 198 -14.87 12.50 3.61
CA GLY A 198 -13.87 12.39 2.54
C GLY A 198 -13.52 10.94 2.17
N SER A 199 -13.38 10.67 0.87
CA SER A 199 -13.02 9.34 0.36
C SER A 199 -11.51 9.12 0.26
N TYR A 200 -11.06 7.88 0.48
CA TYR A 200 -9.67 7.45 0.38
C TYR A 200 -9.51 6.34 -0.64
N HIS A 201 -8.39 6.36 -1.35
CA HIS A 201 -7.96 5.21 -2.13
C HIS A 201 -7.44 4.11 -1.19
N THR A 202 -7.53 2.85 -1.63
CA THR A 202 -7.03 1.68 -0.89
C THR A 202 -5.52 1.76 -0.57
N ASN A 203 -4.78 2.60 -1.29
CA ASN A 203 -3.34 2.82 -1.11
C ASN A 203 -3.02 4.09 -0.31
N ALA A 204 -4.00 4.63 0.42
CA ALA A 204 -3.79 5.78 1.30
C ALA A 204 -2.70 5.50 2.34
N ARG A 205 -1.85 6.49 2.58
CA ARG A 205 -0.76 6.44 3.56
C ARG A 205 -1.29 6.82 4.94
N PHE A 206 -2.01 5.91 5.60
CA PHE A 206 -2.51 6.16 6.94
C PHE A 206 -1.37 6.35 7.94
N LEU A 207 -1.51 7.34 8.79
CA LEU A 207 -0.69 7.54 9.97
C LEU A 207 -1.62 7.48 11.17
N PHE A 208 -1.41 6.49 12.01
CA PHE A 208 -2.15 6.30 13.26
C PHE A 208 -1.36 6.87 14.44
N ASN A 209 -0.04 6.98 14.30
CA ASN A 209 0.87 7.65 15.21
C ASN A 209 1.85 8.54 14.42
N LEU A 210 2.45 9.53 15.09
CA LEU A 210 3.50 10.37 14.48
C LEU A 210 4.69 9.56 13.97
N GLU A 211 5.08 8.54 14.74
CA GLU A 211 6.26 7.72 14.46
C GLU A 211 6.02 6.66 13.37
N ASP A 212 4.83 6.63 12.77
CA ASP A 212 4.52 5.70 11.69
C ASP A 212 5.43 5.94 10.49
N PRO A 213 6.16 4.90 10.04
CA PRO A 213 7.07 5.06 8.94
C PRO A 213 6.28 5.18 7.63
N PHE A 214 6.73 6.02 6.72
CA PHE A 214 6.14 6.18 5.40
C PHE A 214 7.21 6.34 4.32
N MET A 215 6.85 6.05 3.08
CA MET A 215 7.77 6.15 1.95
C MET A 215 7.65 7.51 1.28
N TYR A 216 8.79 8.13 0.96
CA TYR A 216 8.89 9.34 0.16
C TYR A 216 9.76 9.05 -1.06
N ARG A 217 9.20 9.24 -2.26
CA ARG A 217 9.87 8.87 -3.51
C ARG A 217 10.22 10.10 -4.34
N TYR A 218 11.43 10.09 -4.87
CA TYR A 218 11.86 10.97 -5.95
C TYR A 218 11.63 10.24 -7.27
N SER A 219 10.86 10.85 -8.16
CA SER A 219 10.65 10.37 -9.51
C SER A 219 10.31 11.56 -10.42
N PRO A 220 10.76 11.58 -11.68
CA PRO A 220 10.37 12.61 -12.65
C PRO A 220 8.86 12.59 -12.96
N THR A 221 8.21 11.45 -12.76
CA THR A 221 6.80 11.23 -13.12
C THR A 221 5.85 11.36 -11.93
N GLU A 222 6.36 11.30 -10.70
CA GLU A 222 5.55 11.51 -9.50
C GLU A 222 5.67 12.96 -9.04
N ARG A 223 4.56 13.54 -8.57
CA ARG A 223 4.63 14.81 -7.84
C ARG A 223 5.51 14.57 -6.62
N GLN A 224 6.62 15.30 -6.49
CA GLN A 224 7.60 15.21 -5.42
C GLN A 224 7.01 15.61 -4.06
N LYS A 225 6.08 14.79 -3.56
CA LYS A 225 5.32 14.99 -2.34
C LYS A 225 4.83 13.66 -1.79
N ALA A 226 4.70 13.58 -0.48
CA ALA A 226 3.97 12.51 0.19
C ALA A 226 2.62 13.05 0.68
N VAL A 227 1.53 12.38 0.30
CA VAL A 227 0.19 12.66 0.82
C VAL A 227 -0.13 11.62 1.88
N LEU A 228 -0.14 12.06 3.14
CA LEU A 228 -0.29 11.25 4.34
C LEU A 228 -1.67 11.50 4.96
N ARG A 229 -2.24 10.49 5.59
CA ARG A 229 -3.59 10.51 6.17
C ARG A 229 -3.51 10.23 7.67
N PRO A 230 -3.21 11.25 8.50
CA PRO A 230 -3.48 11.19 9.93
C PRO A 230 -4.90 10.71 10.19
N TYR A 231 -5.05 9.66 10.98
CA TYR A 231 -6.34 9.01 11.18
C TYR A 231 -6.46 8.51 12.62
N THR A 232 -7.46 9.01 13.33
CA THR A 232 -7.73 8.71 14.73
C THR A 232 -9.23 8.51 14.94
N GLU A 233 -9.64 8.08 16.13
CA GLU A 233 -11.05 7.91 16.47
C GLU A 233 -11.81 9.25 16.47
N VAL A 234 -11.11 10.33 16.81
CA VAL A 234 -11.69 11.68 16.88
C VAL A 234 -11.75 12.36 15.52
N GLY A 235 -10.93 11.96 14.54
CA GLY A 235 -10.93 12.61 13.24
C GLY A 235 -9.88 12.09 12.25
N GLN A 236 -9.83 12.77 11.12
CA GLN A 236 -8.94 12.43 10.01
C GLN A 236 -8.39 13.69 9.34
N GLY A 237 -7.20 13.60 8.76
CA GLY A 237 -6.51 14.73 8.15
C GLY A 237 -5.86 14.40 6.80
N ILE A 238 -5.33 15.44 6.17
CA ILE A 238 -4.52 15.34 4.94
C ILE A 238 -3.24 16.14 5.14
N ALA A 239 -2.14 15.43 5.39
CA ALA A 239 -0.82 16.02 5.52
C ALA A 239 -0.06 15.86 4.20
N GLU A 240 0.16 16.98 3.50
CA GLU A 240 0.98 17.01 2.28
C GLU A 240 2.40 17.44 2.62
N LEU A 241 3.31 16.48 2.71
CA LEU A 241 4.74 16.74 2.90
C LEU A 241 5.37 17.03 1.55
N LYS A 242 5.86 18.26 1.37
CA LYS A 242 6.70 18.67 0.25
C LYS A 242 8.10 18.95 0.76
N MET A 243 9.10 18.44 0.06
CA MET A 243 10.50 18.73 0.34
C MET A 243 11.19 19.27 -0.89
N GLY A 244 12.05 20.28 -0.72
CA GLY A 244 12.82 20.86 -1.83
C GLY A 244 13.87 19.91 -2.43
N HIS A 245 14.15 18.78 -1.78
CA HIS A 245 15.10 17.76 -2.23
C HIS A 245 14.84 17.22 -3.64
N GLY A 246 13.62 17.34 -4.16
CA GLY A 246 13.34 16.90 -5.52
C GLY A 246 14.02 17.72 -6.62
N ARG A 247 14.65 18.86 -6.28
CA ARG A 247 15.59 19.56 -7.17
C ARG A 247 17.00 18.96 -7.16
N LEU A 248 17.33 18.21 -6.11
CA LEU A 248 18.65 17.62 -5.86
C LEU A 248 18.72 16.16 -6.34
N PHE A 249 17.59 15.47 -6.35
CA PHE A 249 17.50 14.05 -6.67
C PHE A 249 16.44 13.76 -7.72
N ASP A 250 16.84 13.10 -8.81
CA ASP A 250 15.94 12.64 -9.86
C ASP A 250 15.21 11.36 -9.45
N LYS A 251 15.88 10.52 -8.67
CA LYS A 251 15.39 9.20 -8.25
C LYS A 251 15.82 8.84 -6.83
N GLY A 252 15.10 7.88 -6.26
CA GLY A 252 15.41 7.25 -4.99
C GLY A 252 14.19 7.25 -4.07
N THR A 253 14.24 6.43 -3.03
CA THR A 253 13.15 6.28 -2.08
C THR A 253 13.70 6.35 -0.68
N LEU A 254 13.09 7.21 0.14
CA LEU A 254 13.38 7.37 1.55
C LEU A 254 12.28 6.69 2.36
N LYS A 255 12.69 5.99 3.42
CA LYS A 255 11.79 5.61 4.52
C LYS A 255 11.92 6.68 5.60
N LEU A 256 10.83 7.39 5.87
CA LEU A 256 10.78 8.53 6.77
C LEU A 256 9.82 8.26 7.93
N ARG A 257 9.93 9.04 9.00
CA ARG A 257 8.87 9.19 10.02
C ARG A 257 8.80 10.63 10.51
N PHE A 258 7.68 11.02 11.08
CA PHE A 258 7.65 12.20 11.94
C PHE A 258 8.07 11.83 13.36
N GLU A 259 8.52 12.83 14.11
CA GLU A 259 8.72 12.72 15.55
C GLU A 259 8.70 14.11 16.18
N LYS A 260 8.48 14.16 17.49
CA LYS A 260 8.61 15.39 18.27
C LYS A 260 10.05 15.87 18.19
N SER A 261 10.26 17.17 18.01
CA SER A 261 11.61 17.69 17.84
C SER A 261 12.47 17.45 19.08
N PRO A 262 13.66 16.84 18.93
CA PRO A 262 14.58 16.63 20.05
C PRO A 262 15.45 17.86 20.35
N LEU A 263 15.27 18.96 19.61
CA LEU A 263 16.13 20.14 19.70
C LEU A 263 15.77 20.99 20.94
N PRO A 264 16.74 21.38 21.79
CA PRO A 264 16.47 22.16 23.01
C PRO A 264 15.71 23.45 22.78
N GLU A 265 16.00 24.15 21.67
CA GLU A 265 15.32 25.39 21.26
C GLU A 265 13.82 25.20 20.92
N HIS A 266 13.38 23.95 20.78
CA HIS A 266 11.98 23.60 20.52
C HIS A 266 11.23 23.07 21.76
N SER A 267 11.89 23.00 22.92
CA SER A 267 11.33 22.41 24.15
C SER A 267 10.00 23.02 24.62
N SER A 268 9.77 24.31 24.38
CA SER A 268 8.53 25.01 24.73
C SER A 268 7.46 25.01 23.62
N LYS A 269 7.74 24.36 22.49
CA LYS A 269 6.90 24.41 21.28
C LYS A 269 6.45 23.02 20.84
N LYS A 270 5.33 22.95 20.12
CA LYS A 270 4.88 21.69 19.50
C LYS A 270 5.48 21.54 18.10
N ILE A 271 6.79 21.37 18.03
CA ILE A 271 7.52 21.22 16.76
C ILE A 271 7.64 19.74 16.41
N LEU A 272 7.24 19.40 15.19
CA LEU A 272 7.56 18.11 14.56
C LEU A 272 8.75 18.27 13.61
N VAL A 273 9.57 17.24 13.54
CA VAL A 273 10.65 17.07 12.57
C VAL A 273 10.43 15.79 11.77
N VAL A 274 11.20 15.63 10.68
CA VAL A 274 11.23 14.39 9.89
C VAL A 274 12.57 13.71 10.07
N ARG A 275 12.56 12.42 10.42
CA ARG A 275 13.76 11.58 10.50
C ARG A 275 13.84 10.66 9.30
N CYS A 276 15.02 10.56 8.70
CA CYS A 276 15.33 9.54 7.70
C CYS A 276 15.65 8.24 8.44
N LEU A 277 14.84 7.21 8.24
CA LEU A 277 15.04 5.90 8.84
C LEU A 277 15.98 5.04 7.99
N ASP A 278 15.77 5.09 6.67
CA ASP A 278 16.48 4.25 5.71
C ASP A 278 16.36 4.83 4.29
N ILE A 279 17.20 4.35 3.36
CA ILE A 279 17.18 4.68 1.93
C ILE A 279 17.07 3.39 1.11
N PRO A 280 15.86 2.80 1.00
CA PRO A 280 15.69 1.51 0.32
C PRO A 280 16.01 1.52 -1.18
N GLU A 281 15.86 2.67 -1.85
CA GLU A 281 16.34 2.87 -3.23
C GLU A 281 17.34 4.02 -3.24
N PRO A 282 18.58 3.80 -3.73
CA PRO A 282 19.63 4.82 -3.73
C PRO A 282 19.19 6.15 -4.35
N LEU A 283 19.63 7.24 -3.75
CA LEU A 283 19.42 8.59 -4.26
C LEU A 283 20.29 8.82 -5.49
N VAL A 284 19.69 9.26 -6.58
CA VAL A 284 20.39 9.64 -7.81
C VAL A 284 20.35 11.16 -7.95
N ALA A 285 21.50 11.80 -7.82
CA ALA A 285 21.62 13.25 -7.91
C ALA A 285 21.19 13.76 -9.28
N SER A 286 20.47 14.89 -9.31
CA SER A 286 20.11 15.58 -10.55
C SER A 286 21.36 16.22 -11.17
N PRO A 287 21.46 16.35 -12.51
CA PRO A 287 22.66 16.83 -13.21
C PRO A 287 23.21 18.19 -12.75
N ASN A 288 22.33 19.07 -12.27
CA ASN A 288 22.70 20.43 -11.83
C ASN A 288 23.00 20.54 -10.33
N THR A 289 23.05 19.40 -9.63
CA THR A 289 23.25 19.39 -8.18
C THR A 289 24.74 19.51 -7.86
N THR A 290 25.11 20.49 -7.05
CA THR A 290 26.50 20.67 -6.64
C THR A 290 26.86 19.73 -5.48
N GLN A 291 28.15 19.36 -5.36
CA GLN A 291 28.62 18.55 -4.23
C GLN A 291 28.37 19.25 -2.87
N LEU A 292 28.45 20.58 -2.83
CA LEU A 292 28.16 21.36 -1.64
C LEU A 292 26.70 21.19 -1.20
N GLU A 293 25.75 21.16 -2.14
CA GLU A 293 24.34 20.93 -1.84
C GLU A 293 24.06 19.49 -1.40
N LEU A 294 24.72 18.50 -2.02
CA LEU A 294 24.63 17.11 -1.56
C LEU A 294 25.12 16.98 -0.12
N ASN A 295 26.28 17.56 0.19
CA ASN A 295 26.83 17.52 1.54
C ASN A 295 25.94 18.22 2.57
N ALA A 296 25.23 19.27 2.17
CA ALA A 296 24.37 20.04 3.07
C ALA A 296 22.98 19.43 3.28
N TYR A 297 22.40 18.78 2.26
CA TYR A 297 20.98 18.43 2.23
C TYR A 297 20.68 16.96 1.93
N ALA A 298 21.66 16.13 1.56
CA ALA A 298 21.40 14.71 1.34
C ALA A 298 20.88 14.05 2.63
N PRO A 299 19.71 13.39 2.59
CA PRO A 299 19.22 12.64 3.73
C PRO A 299 20.19 11.53 4.12
N VAL A 300 20.42 11.36 5.42
CA VAL A 300 21.29 10.31 5.98
C VAL A 300 20.45 9.43 6.91
N PRO A 301 20.47 8.10 6.78
CA PRO A 301 19.78 7.20 7.71
C PRO A 301 20.14 7.49 9.16
N GLY A 302 19.13 7.50 10.02
CA GLY A 302 19.26 7.83 11.43
C GLY A 302 19.30 9.33 11.73
N GLN A 303 19.40 10.23 10.75
CA GLN A 303 19.47 11.68 10.97
C GLN A 303 18.16 12.42 10.67
N LEU A 304 18.04 13.64 11.18
CA LEU A 304 16.94 14.55 10.82
C LEU A 304 17.15 15.05 9.40
N VAL A 305 16.07 15.00 8.61
CA VAL A 305 16.05 15.50 7.23
C VAL A 305 16.19 17.01 7.26
N GLN A 306 17.20 17.55 6.55
CA GLN A 306 17.45 18.98 6.48
C GLN A 306 16.38 19.69 5.64
N TRP A 307 16.09 20.94 5.97
CA TRP A 307 15.24 21.76 5.12
C TRP A 307 16.03 22.17 3.86
N CYS A 308 15.53 21.74 2.71
CA CYS A 308 16.09 22.14 1.42
C CYS A 308 15.14 23.16 0.75
N PRO A 309 15.63 24.35 0.35
CA PRO A 309 14.82 25.35 -0.34
C PRO A 309 14.33 24.85 -1.70
N PHE A 310 13.11 25.24 -2.10
CA PHE A 310 12.53 24.86 -3.40
C PHE A 310 13.15 25.61 -4.59
N THR A 311 13.73 26.79 -4.37
CA THR A 311 14.38 27.58 -5.40
C THR A 311 15.86 27.79 -5.05
N ALA A 312 16.76 27.50 -5.99
CA ALA A 312 18.08 28.10 -5.97
C ALA A 312 17.87 29.55 -6.42
N ASN A 313 18.24 30.55 -5.62
CA ASN A 313 18.28 31.92 -6.11
C ASN A 313 19.70 32.17 -6.66
N PRO A 314 19.95 32.06 -7.98
CA PRO A 314 21.29 32.21 -8.54
C PRO A 314 21.87 33.61 -8.35
N LYS A 315 21.06 34.60 -7.95
CA LYS A 315 21.49 36.00 -7.75
C LYS A 315 21.77 36.38 -6.30
N LYS A 316 21.55 35.48 -5.33
CA LYS A 316 21.92 35.71 -3.93
C LYS A 316 23.04 34.73 -3.57
N ASN A 317 24.16 35.25 -3.06
CA ASN A 317 25.17 34.45 -2.35
C ASN A 317 24.42 33.50 -1.41
N MET A 318 24.43 32.21 -1.77
CA MET A 318 23.54 31.21 -1.22
C MET A 318 23.98 30.90 0.21
N THR A 319 23.50 31.69 1.17
CA THR A 319 23.55 31.32 2.57
C THR A 319 22.70 30.06 2.69
N LEU A 320 23.37 28.91 2.78
CA LEU A 320 22.73 27.62 3.00
C LEU A 320 21.92 27.76 4.29
N PHE A 321 20.60 27.63 4.19
CA PHE A 321 19.76 27.53 5.38
C PHE A 321 20.14 26.25 6.10
N LYS A 322 20.57 26.39 7.35
CA LYS A 322 20.93 25.26 8.20
C LYS A 322 19.76 24.98 9.14
N GLY A 323 19.31 23.75 9.16
CA GLY A 323 18.29 23.30 10.10
C GLY A 323 17.43 22.17 9.54
N PRO A 324 16.87 21.33 10.42
CA PRO A 324 15.97 20.27 10.00
C PRO A 324 14.68 20.84 9.41
N TRP A 325 14.02 20.03 8.58
CA TRP A 325 12.63 20.26 8.25
C TRP A 325 11.81 20.26 9.53
N THR A 326 11.02 21.31 9.73
CA THR A 326 10.21 21.51 10.93
C THR A 326 8.79 21.94 10.55
N VAL A 327 7.83 21.57 11.39
CA VAL A 327 6.48 22.16 11.38
C VAL A 327 6.03 22.39 12.81
N ASP A 328 5.59 23.61 13.10
CA ASP A 328 4.95 23.96 14.36
C ASP A 328 3.46 23.62 14.27
N VAL A 329 3.02 22.60 15.02
CA VAL A 329 1.60 22.20 15.03
C VAL A 329 0.75 23.10 15.93
N SER A 330 1.35 24.02 16.68
CA SER A 330 0.68 25.08 17.43
C SER A 330 0.55 26.42 16.69
N ASP A 331 1.23 26.62 15.54
CA ASP A 331 1.17 27.91 14.83
C ASP A 331 -0.26 28.24 14.34
N GLU A 332 -0.77 29.39 14.78
CA GLU A 332 -2.11 29.92 14.46
C GLU A 332 -2.27 30.30 12.98
N ARG A 333 -1.17 30.47 12.23
CA ARG A 333 -1.19 30.62 10.77
C ARG A 333 -1.52 29.31 10.05
N GLU A 334 -1.68 28.22 10.81
CA GLU A 334 -2.24 26.90 10.50
C GLU A 334 -2.11 26.45 9.04
N THR A 335 -0.91 26.02 8.67
CA THR A 335 -0.76 25.24 7.42
C THR A 335 -1.61 23.96 7.49
N GLN A 336 -2.16 23.51 6.36
CA GLN A 336 -2.99 22.30 6.30
C GLN A 336 -2.28 21.06 6.89
N ILE A 337 -0.96 20.97 6.71
CA ILE A 337 -0.14 19.90 7.29
C ILE A 337 -0.07 20.00 8.81
N ALA A 338 0.09 21.20 9.38
CA ALA A 338 0.09 21.42 10.83
C ALA A 338 -1.26 21.01 11.46
N LYS A 339 -2.39 21.46 10.89
CA LYS A 339 -3.73 21.07 11.37
C LYS A 339 -3.92 19.55 11.34
N SER A 340 -3.48 18.90 10.26
CA SER A 340 -3.67 17.46 10.08
C SER A 340 -2.78 16.63 11.01
N LEU A 341 -1.52 17.02 11.21
CA LEU A 341 -0.60 16.30 12.09
C LEU A 341 -0.89 16.55 13.58
N ARG A 342 -1.54 17.65 13.93
CA ARG A 342 -2.03 17.91 15.30
C ARG A 342 -2.97 16.82 15.81
N LEU A 343 -3.67 16.11 14.92
CA LEU A 343 -4.52 14.97 15.29
C LEU A 343 -3.73 13.81 15.93
N LEU A 344 -2.42 13.72 15.68
CA LEU A 344 -1.54 12.65 16.15
C LEU A 344 -0.61 13.11 17.28
N TRP A 345 -0.67 14.37 17.69
CA TRP A 345 0.20 14.95 18.73
C TRP A 345 -0.30 14.60 20.12
#